data_AF-A0A968NLG2-F1
#
_entry.id   AF-A0A968NLG2-F1
#
_cell.length_a   1.000
_cell.length_b   1.000
_cell.length_c   1.000
_cell.angle_alpha   90.00
_cell.angle_beta   90.00
_cell.angle_gamma   90.00
#
_symmetry.space_group_name_H-M   'P 1'
#
loop_
_entity.id
_entity.type
_entity.pdbx_description
1 polymer ?
#
loop_
_entity_poly.entity_id
_entity_poly.type
_entity_poly.pdbx_seq_one_letter_code
_entity_poly.pdbx_strand_id
1 'polypeptide(L)'
;PLQALEAPVEPWFKPLAYAIILLRQEGYPCVFYPDYYGTEYKDWGNDGSEHEVVMPSHNWLIDKFLYARKYFAYGSQYDYFDHANTIGWTRLGDEEHPKAMAVILSNGADGFKSMEVAKPNTRFIDLTQHIKEPVVTNESGWGEFRCPGGSVSVWVEDVDSIV
;
A
#
# COMPACT_ATOMS: atom_id res chain seq x y z
N PRO A 1 1.09 12.90 18.76
CA PRO A 1 1.00 14.34 19.04
C PRO A 1 1.22 14.64 20.52
N LEU A 2 2.15 15.54 20.82
CA LEU A 2 2.41 16.14 22.13
C LEU A 2 2.97 15.16 23.18
N GLN A 3 3.75 14.16 22.76
CA GLN A 3 4.51 13.29 23.65
C GLN A 3 6.02 13.58 23.58
N ALA A 4 6.77 13.27 24.64
CA ALA A 4 8.23 13.36 24.60
C ALA A 4 8.77 12.45 23.47
N LEU A 5 9.65 13.00 22.61
CA LEU A 5 10.22 12.37 21.41
C LEU A 5 9.30 12.25 20.17
N GLU A 6 8.29 13.10 20.03
CA GLU A 6 7.41 13.01 18.86
C GLU A 6 8.04 13.52 17.54
N ALA A 7 7.96 12.69 16.50
CA ALA A 7 8.04 13.10 15.10
C ALA A 7 6.74 12.67 14.40
N PRO A 8 5.71 13.52 14.31
CA PRO A 8 4.45 13.15 13.68
C PRO A 8 4.68 12.86 12.20
N VAL A 9 4.26 11.67 11.75
CA VAL A 9 4.19 11.35 10.33
C VAL A 9 3.02 12.11 9.73
N GLU A 10 3.29 12.90 8.68
CA GLU A 10 2.24 13.66 8.01
C GLU A 10 1.15 12.71 7.46
N PRO A 11 -0.14 13.09 7.56
CA PRO A 11 -1.25 12.19 7.21
C PRO A 11 -1.18 11.61 5.79
N TRP A 12 -0.67 12.38 4.82
CA TRP A 12 -0.55 11.92 3.43
C TRP A 12 0.43 10.74 3.28
N PHE A 13 1.44 10.64 4.15
CA PHE A 13 2.46 9.59 4.08
C PHE A 13 2.03 8.31 4.80
N LYS A 14 1.05 8.37 5.71
CA LYS A 14 0.61 7.20 6.49
C LYS A 14 0.19 6.02 5.61
N PRO A 15 -0.58 6.18 4.52
CA PRO A 15 -0.88 5.06 3.63
C PRO A 15 0.36 4.41 3.02
N LEU A 16 1.39 5.18 2.66
CA LEU A 16 2.64 4.64 2.12
C LEU A 16 3.37 3.82 3.18
N ALA A 17 3.44 4.32 4.42
CA ALA A 17 4.04 3.60 5.54
C ALA A 17 3.28 2.29 5.85
N TYR A 18 1.94 2.33 5.84
CA TYR A 18 1.10 1.17 6.06
C TYR A 18 1.27 0.11 4.97
N ALA A 19 1.36 0.51 3.70
CA ALA A 19 1.61 -0.41 2.60
C ALA A 19 2.94 -1.17 2.80
N ILE A 20 3.99 -0.47 3.24
CA ILE A 20 5.30 -1.09 3.51
C ILE A 20 5.21 -2.15 4.61
N ILE A 21 4.59 -1.84 5.75
CA ILE A 21 4.54 -2.80 6.87
C ILE A 21 3.51 -3.93 6.65
N LEU A 22 2.43 -3.67 5.91
CA LEU A 22 1.34 -4.64 5.70
C LEU A 22 1.55 -5.53 4.47
N LEU A 23 2.25 -5.08 3.43
CA LEU A 23 2.24 -5.77 2.13
C LEU A 23 3.58 -6.37 1.75
N ARG A 24 4.66 -6.08 2.49
CA ARG A 24 5.94 -6.79 2.35
C ARG A 24 5.89 -8.17 3.00
N GLN A 25 6.80 -9.02 2.55
CA GLN A 25 7.00 -10.38 3.06
C GLN A 25 7.47 -10.37 4.51
N GLU A 26 8.33 -9.42 4.89
CA GLU A 26 8.89 -9.36 6.23
C GLU A 26 7.95 -8.68 7.24
N GLY A 27 8.13 -9.04 8.51
CA GLY A 27 7.54 -8.32 9.64
C GLY A 27 6.20 -8.85 10.14
N TYR A 28 5.90 -8.47 11.38
CA TYR A 28 4.64 -8.72 12.06
C TYR A 28 3.95 -7.36 12.28
N PRO A 29 3.17 -6.88 11.29
CA PRO A 29 2.62 -5.54 11.36
C PRO A 29 1.63 -5.40 12.50
N CYS A 30 1.65 -4.21 13.12
CA CYS A 30 0.68 -3.79 14.12
C CYS A 30 -0.03 -2.54 13.61
N VAL A 31 -1.36 -2.55 13.60
CA VAL A 31 -2.15 -1.39 13.18
C VAL A 31 -2.39 -0.51 14.39
N PHE A 32 -1.96 0.75 14.30
CA PHE A 32 -2.20 1.73 15.34
C PHE A 32 -3.67 2.17 15.39
N TYR A 33 -4.30 2.08 16.57
CA TYR A 33 -5.73 2.33 16.75
C TYR A 33 -6.18 3.73 16.29
N PRO A 34 -5.49 4.83 16.66
CA PRO A 34 -5.85 6.17 16.18
C PRO A 34 -5.68 6.39 14.68
N ASP A 35 -4.78 5.68 14.00
CA ASP A 35 -4.67 5.78 12.54
C ASP A 35 -5.79 5.03 11.84
N TYR A 36 -6.32 3.98 12.47
CA TYR A 36 -7.47 3.25 11.96
C TYR A 36 -8.77 3.99 12.23
N TYR A 37 -9.07 4.38 13.47
CA TYR A 37 -10.36 5.00 13.82
C TYR A 37 -10.37 6.52 13.74
N GLY A 38 -9.21 7.16 13.61
CA GLY A 38 -9.05 8.59 13.87
C GLY A 38 -9.03 8.89 15.38
N THR A 39 -8.62 10.10 15.73
CA THR A 39 -8.81 10.64 17.09
C THR A 39 -8.84 12.15 17.07
N GLU A 40 -9.56 12.73 18.04
CA GLU A 40 -9.64 14.16 18.28
C GLU A 40 -9.58 14.40 19.78
N TYR A 41 -8.62 15.20 20.24
CA TYR A 41 -8.47 15.54 21.65
C TYR A 41 -7.74 16.88 21.82
N LYS A 42 -7.87 17.46 23.01
CA LYS A 42 -7.10 18.65 23.43
C LYS A 42 -6.06 18.25 24.45
N ASP A 43 -4.85 18.80 24.34
CA ASP A 43 -3.77 18.55 25.28
C ASP A 43 -2.89 19.78 25.46
N TRP A 44 -2.16 19.84 26.57
CA TRP A 44 -1.25 20.95 26.85
C TRP A 44 0.10 20.70 26.22
N GLY A 45 0.53 21.63 25.37
CA GLY A 45 1.86 21.60 24.78
C GLY A 45 2.95 21.96 25.78
N ASN A 46 4.21 21.67 25.41
CA ASN A 46 5.38 22.09 26.18
C ASN A 46 5.55 23.62 26.27
N ASP A 47 4.76 24.37 25.51
CA ASP A 47 4.66 25.84 25.54
C ASP A 47 3.67 26.37 26.58
N GLY A 48 3.01 25.48 27.33
CA GLY A 48 2.01 25.85 28.33
C GLY A 48 0.69 26.34 27.73
N SER A 49 0.43 26.07 26.45
CA SER A 49 -0.84 26.37 25.77
C SER A 49 -1.62 25.09 25.46
N GLU A 50 -2.94 25.19 25.37
CA GLU A 50 -3.81 24.08 24.95
C GLU A 50 -3.78 23.97 23.42
N HIS A 51 -3.54 22.78 22.91
CA HIS A 51 -3.51 22.47 21.47
C HIS A 51 -4.57 21.41 21.15
N GLU A 52 -5.21 21.60 20.00
CA GLU A 52 -6.14 20.62 19.45
C GLU A 52 -5.37 19.65 18.54
N VAL A 53 -5.53 18.36 18.80
CA VAL A 53 -4.95 17.28 18.01
C VAL A 53 -6.05 16.60 17.24
N VAL A 54 -5.92 16.62 15.91
CA VAL A 54 -6.79 15.87 14.99
C VAL A 54 -5.94 14.87 14.23
N MET A 55 -6.29 13.60 14.33
CA MET A 55 -5.73 12.53 13.51
C MET A 55 -6.84 11.97 12.61
N PRO A 56 -6.73 12.11 11.27
CA PRO A 56 -7.72 11.54 10.37
C PRO A 56 -7.64 10.01 10.41
N SER A 57 -8.78 9.36 10.22
CA SER A 57 -8.86 7.92 9.99
C SER A 57 -8.32 7.59 8.60
N HIS A 58 -7.57 6.50 8.53
CA HIS A 58 -7.10 5.87 7.29
C HIS A 58 -7.72 4.48 7.08
N ASN A 59 -8.83 4.17 7.77
CA ASN A 59 -9.45 2.84 7.76
C ASN A 59 -9.70 2.31 6.34
N TRP A 60 -10.14 3.16 5.42
CA TRP A 60 -10.53 2.72 4.09
C TRP A 60 -9.35 2.10 3.33
N LEU A 61 -8.17 2.74 3.34
CA LEU A 61 -6.96 2.18 2.73
C LEU A 61 -6.40 1.02 3.57
N ILE A 62 -6.42 1.13 4.90
CA ILE A 62 -5.93 0.05 5.77
C ILE A 62 -6.75 -1.23 5.56
N ASP A 63 -8.07 -1.15 5.40
CA ASP A 63 -8.94 -2.28 5.10
C ASP A 63 -8.57 -2.93 3.76
N LYS A 64 -8.27 -2.13 2.72
CA LYS A 64 -7.76 -2.66 1.45
C LYS A 64 -6.43 -3.38 1.63
N PHE A 65 -5.51 -2.83 2.42
CA PHE A 65 -4.21 -3.45 2.65
C PHE A 65 -4.32 -4.72 3.50
N LEU A 66 -5.20 -4.76 4.50
CA LEU A 66 -5.49 -5.96 5.29
C LEU A 66 -6.12 -7.05 4.42
N TYR A 67 -7.02 -6.68 3.51
CA TYR A 67 -7.57 -7.60 2.52
C TYR A 67 -6.48 -8.15 1.60
N ALA A 68 -5.65 -7.29 1.02
CA ALA A 68 -4.53 -7.72 0.17
C ALA A 68 -3.55 -8.63 0.94
N ARG A 69 -3.22 -8.28 2.19
CA ARG A 69 -2.35 -9.09 3.05
C ARG A 69 -2.92 -10.48 3.29
N LYS A 70 -4.22 -10.57 3.54
CA LYS A 70 -4.91 -11.83 3.83
C LYS A 70 -5.04 -12.76 2.63
N TYR A 71 -5.08 -12.24 1.40
CA TYR A 71 -5.43 -13.04 0.23
C TYR A 71 -4.37 -13.09 -0.88
N PHE A 72 -3.42 -12.15 -0.91
CA PHE A 72 -2.49 -11.98 -2.04
C PHE A 72 -1.02 -11.80 -1.62
N ALA A 73 -0.74 -11.38 -0.39
CA ALA A 73 0.63 -11.11 0.07
C ALA A 73 1.40 -12.39 0.48
N TYR A 74 1.45 -13.35 -0.42
CA TYR A 74 2.02 -14.69 -0.24
C TYR A 74 3.07 -15.02 -1.31
N GLY A 75 3.84 -16.07 -1.07
CA GLY A 75 4.93 -16.48 -1.96
C GLY A 75 6.10 -15.50 -2.04
N SER A 76 6.95 -15.73 -3.05
CA SER A 76 8.18 -14.96 -3.32
C SER A 76 7.90 -13.48 -3.54
N GLN A 77 8.84 -12.64 -3.10
CA GLN A 77 8.85 -11.20 -3.33
C GLN A 77 9.95 -10.79 -4.30
N TYR A 78 9.63 -9.89 -5.23
CA TYR A 78 10.62 -9.17 -6.03
C TYR A 78 10.53 -7.67 -5.75
N ASP A 79 11.65 -7.05 -5.41
CA ASP A 79 11.76 -5.63 -5.06
C ASP A 79 12.30 -4.82 -6.25
N TYR A 80 11.62 -3.70 -6.56
CA TYR A 80 11.98 -2.76 -7.63
C TYR A 80 12.30 -1.38 -7.03
N PHE A 81 13.43 -1.30 -6.34
CA PHE A 81 13.83 -0.15 -5.52
C PHE A 81 14.92 0.68 -6.23
N ASP A 82 14.69 0.93 -7.52
CA ASP A 82 15.64 1.52 -8.47
C ASP A 82 15.42 3.02 -8.73
N HIS A 83 14.41 3.62 -8.10
CA HIS A 83 14.10 5.06 -8.23
C HIS A 83 13.82 5.70 -6.87
N ALA A 84 14.36 6.90 -6.64
CA ALA A 84 14.33 7.58 -5.35
C ALA A 84 12.91 7.89 -4.84
N ASN A 85 11.98 8.16 -5.77
CA ASN A 85 10.62 8.57 -5.42
C ASN A 85 9.54 7.54 -5.74
N THR A 86 9.89 6.48 -6.46
CA THR A 86 8.91 5.50 -6.95
C THR A 86 9.48 4.13 -6.76
N ILE A 87 8.90 3.37 -5.83
CA ILE A 87 9.33 2.00 -5.53
C ILE A 87 8.14 1.07 -5.70
N GLY A 88 8.43 -0.21 -5.93
CA GLY A 88 7.40 -1.22 -6.02
C GLY A 88 7.95 -2.59 -5.68
N TRP A 89 7.04 -3.52 -5.43
CA TRP A 89 7.37 -4.91 -5.22
C TRP A 89 6.19 -5.80 -5.64
N THR A 90 6.48 -7.05 -5.94
CA THR A 90 5.45 -8.04 -6.27
C THR A 90 5.46 -9.17 -5.26
N ARG A 91 4.31 -9.84 -5.11
CA ARG A 91 4.14 -11.09 -4.35
C ARG A 91 3.45 -12.08 -5.27
N LEU A 92 4.11 -13.20 -5.56
CA LEU A 92 3.71 -14.09 -6.66
C LEU A 92 2.60 -15.09 -6.31
N GLY A 93 2.25 -15.19 -5.02
CA GLY A 93 1.42 -16.26 -4.50
C GLY A 93 2.20 -17.55 -4.24
N ASP A 94 1.57 -18.47 -3.51
CA ASP A 94 2.08 -19.82 -3.20
C ASP A 94 1.00 -20.88 -3.45
N GLU A 95 1.23 -22.13 -3.02
CA GLU A 95 0.30 -23.24 -3.27
C GLU A 95 -1.08 -23.03 -2.60
N GLU A 96 -1.12 -22.38 -1.44
CA GLU A 96 -2.37 -22.13 -0.70
C GLU A 96 -3.05 -20.82 -1.15
N HIS A 97 -2.25 -19.83 -1.56
CA HIS A 97 -2.68 -18.51 -1.99
C HIS A 97 -2.08 -18.21 -3.37
N PRO A 98 -2.62 -18.81 -4.45
CA PRO A 98 -1.97 -18.79 -5.76
C PRO A 98 -2.02 -17.45 -6.47
N LYS A 99 -2.77 -16.48 -5.96
CA LYS A 99 -2.98 -15.19 -6.63
C LYS A 99 -1.81 -14.25 -6.38
N ALA A 100 -1.43 -13.49 -7.41
CA ALA A 100 -0.36 -12.51 -7.30
C ALA A 100 -0.88 -11.11 -6.96
N MET A 101 0.01 -10.28 -6.42
CA MET A 101 -0.18 -8.82 -6.33
C MET A 101 1.09 -8.06 -6.69
N ALA A 102 0.90 -6.82 -7.12
CA ALA A 102 1.96 -5.84 -7.31
C ALA A 102 1.61 -4.55 -6.54
N VAL A 103 2.56 -4.04 -5.77
CA VAL A 103 2.42 -2.79 -5.02
C VAL A 103 3.37 -1.77 -5.63
N ILE A 104 2.88 -0.57 -5.85
CA ILE A 104 3.69 0.57 -6.30
C ILE A 104 3.31 1.80 -5.49
N LEU A 105 4.30 2.51 -4.99
CA LEU A 105 4.11 3.75 -4.25
C LEU A 105 5.02 4.84 -4.81
N SER A 106 4.51 6.07 -4.80
CA SER A 106 5.26 7.25 -5.18
C SER A 106 5.12 8.33 -4.11
N ASN A 107 6.24 8.83 -3.59
CA ASN A 107 6.24 10.00 -2.70
C ASN A 107 6.45 11.32 -3.47
N GLY A 108 6.56 11.26 -4.80
CA GLY A 108 6.73 12.40 -5.70
C GLY A 108 5.56 12.52 -6.68
N ALA A 109 5.88 12.72 -7.96
CA ALA A 109 4.90 12.73 -9.05
C ALA A 109 4.35 11.32 -9.37
N ASP A 110 3.40 11.23 -10.28
CA ASP A 110 2.90 9.95 -10.81
C ASP A 110 4.06 9.05 -11.25
N GLY A 111 3.96 7.77 -10.92
CA GLY A 111 5.00 6.78 -11.14
C GLY A 111 4.46 5.53 -11.82
N PHE A 112 5.35 4.82 -12.51
CA PHE A 112 5.07 3.50 -13.07
C PHE A 112 6.29 2.59 -12.93
N LYS A 113 6.05 1.27 -12.96
CA LYS A 113 7.09 0.26 -13.02
C LYS A 113 6.63 -0.93 -13.86
N SER A 114 7.54 -1.43 -14.70
CA SER A 114 7.40 -2.75 -15.27
C SER A 114 7.85 -3.78 -14.23
N MET A 115 6.95 -4.65 -13.80
CA MET A 115 7.22 -5.63 -12.75
C MET A 115 6.71 -7.02 -13.14
N GLU A 116 7.41 -8.05 -12.67
CA GLU A 116 7.07 -9.44 -12.89
C GLU A 116 6.15 -9.95 -11.79
N VAL A 117 5.04 -10.54 -12.20
CA VAL A 117 4.07 -11.21 -11.30
C VAL A 117 3.94 -12.71 -11.62
N ALA A 118 4.71 -13.23 -12.58
CA ALA A 118 4.70 -14.64 -13.00
C ALA A 118 3.30 -15.17 -13.38
N LYS A 119 2.39 -14.28 -13.79
CA LYS A 119 1.04 -14.59 -14.28
C LYS A 119 0.93 -14.12 -15.72
N PRO A 120 1.16 -14.97 -16.74
CA PRO A 120 1.02 -14.57 -18.15
C PRO A 120 -0.40 -14.18 -18.53
N ASN A 121 -0.57 -13.19 -19.41
CA ASN A 121 -1.88 -12.80 -19.99
C ASN A 121 -3.00 -12.62 -18.94
N THR A 122 -2.63 -12.15 -17.75
CA THR A 122 -3.49 -12.11 -16.57
C THR A 122 -3.86 -10.67 -16.25
N ARG A 123 -5.12 -10.47 -15.90
CA ARG A 123 -5.69 -9.16 -15.61
C ARG A 123 -5.49 -8.79 -14.14
N PHE A 124 -5.12 -7.54 -13.90
CA PHE A 124 -4.96 -6.94 -12.57
C PHE A 124 -5.78 -5.66 -12.45
N ILE A 125 -6.35 -5.45 -11.27
CA ILE A 125 -7.14 -4.26 -10.91
C ILE A 125 -6.53 -3.56 -9.71
N ASP A 126 -6.64 -2.24 -9.65
CA ASP A 126 -6.18 -1.46 -8.50
C ASP A 126 -7.19 -1.55 -7.35
N LEU A 127 -6.84 -2.29 -6.32
CA LEU A 127 -7.64 -2.48 -5.11
C LEU A 127 -7.87 -1.15 -4.36
N THR A 128 -6.95 -0.19 -4.52
CA THR A 128 -7.07 1.16 -3.95
C THR A 128 -7.97 2.07 -4.76
N GLN A 129 -8.48 1.62 -5.91
CA GLN A 129 -9.41 2.35 -6.78
C GLN A 129 -8.92 3.74 -7.23
N HIS A 130 -7.62 4.03 -7.10
CA HIS A 130 -7.03 5.26 -7.59
C HIS A 130 -6.99 5.26 -9.12
N ILE A 131 -6.76 4.10 -9.73
CA ILE A 131 -6.74 3.89 -11.17
C ILE A 131 -7.83 2.89 -11.55
N LYS A 132 -8.69 3.25 -12.51
CA LYS A 132 -9.81 2.41 -12.95
C LYS A 132 -9.41 1.45 -14.07
N GLU A 133 -8.39 1.85 -14.82
CA GLU A 133 -7.88 1.13 -15.95
C GLU A 133 -7.11 -0.11 -15.46
N PRO A 134 -7.50 -1.31 -15.90
CA PRO A 134 -6.83 -2.55 -15.53
C PRO A 134 -5.47 -2.67 -16.23
N VAL A 135 -4.58 -3.45 -15.65
CA VAL A 135 -3.33 -3.89 -16.28
C VAL A 135 -3.48 -5.33 -16.74
N VAL A 136 -3.01 -5.64 -17.95
CA VAL A 136 -2.90 -7.02 -18.42
C VAL A 136 -1.43 -7.32 -18.62
N THR A 137 -0.94 -8.38 -17.98
CA THR A 137 0.43 -8.83 -18.13
C THR A 137 0.66 -9.46 -19.50
N ASN A 138 1.90 -9.42 -19.97
CA ASN A 138 2.28 -10.06 -21.23
C ASN A 138 2.47 -11.58 -21.06
N GLU A 139 2.88 -12.26 -22.14
CA GLU A 139 3.13 -13.71 -22.17
C GLU A 139 4.23 -14.18 -21.21
N SER A 140 5.12 -13.28 -20.79
CA SER A 140 6.18 -13.57 -19.81
C SER A 140 5.76 -13.25 -18.37
N GLY A 141 4.52 -12.82 -18.12
CA GLY A 141 4.03 -12.49 -16.78
C GLY A 141 4.50 -11.13 -16.25
N TRP A 142 4.91 -10.22 -17.13
CA TRP A 142 5.29 -8.83 -16.80
C TRP A 142 4.16 -7.86 -17.11
N GLY A 143 3.97 -6.86 -16.26
CA GLY A 143 2.99 -5.78 -16.45
C GLY A 143 3.56 -4.41 -16.07
N GLU A 144 3.06 -3.36 -16.72
CA GLU A 144 3.33 -1.98 -16.33
C GLU A 144 2.30 -1.51 -15.31
N PHE A 145 2.69 -1.44 -14.04
CA PHE A 145 1.83 -1.00 -12.95
C PHE A 145 2.08 0.47 -12.63
N ARG A 146 1.02 1.20 -12.30
CA ARG A 146 1.03 2.66 -12.15
C ARG A 146 0.54 3.08 -10.78
N CYS A 147 0.91 4.29 -10.38
CA CYS A 147 0.57 4.89 -9.09
C CYS A 147 0.51 6.42 -9.22
N PRO A 148 -0.56 7.08 -8.78
CA PRO A 148 -0.57 8.54 -8.67
C PRO A 148 0.50 9.05 -7.69
N GLY A 149 0.95 10.29 -7.89
CA GLY A 149 1.90 10.95 -7.00
C GLY A 149 1.40 11.08 -5.56
N GLY A 150 2.32 10.99 -4.60
CA GLY A 150 2.01 11.07 -3.16
C GLY A 150 1.08 9.95 -2.67
N SER A 151 1.04 8.79 -3.34
CA SER A 151 0.09 7.73 -3.06
C SER A 151 0.69 6.32 -3.17
N VAL A 152 -0.17 5.32 -3.01
CA VAL A 152 0.12 3.90 -3.23
C VAL A 152 -1.03 3.29 -4.02
N SER A 153 -0.70 2.43 -5.00
CA SER A 153 -1.65 1.58 -5.72
C SER A 153 -1.29 0.11 -5.46
N VAL A 154 -2.31 -0.70 -5.22
CA VAL A 154 -2.18 -2.13 -4.89
C VAL A 154 -2.94 -2.90 -5.95
N TRP A 155 -2.19 -3.46 -6.91
CA TRP A 155 -2.72 -4.21 -8.02
C TRP A 155 -2.87 -5.67 -7.64
N VAL A 156 -4.09 -6.19 -7.72
CA VAL A 156 -4.39 -7.59 -7.40
C VAL A 156 -4.95 -8.30 -8.62
N GLU A 157 -4.65 -9.59 -8.74
CA GLU A 157 -5.19 -10.44 -9.79
C GLU A 157 -6.72 -10.43 -9.78
N ASP A 158 -7.31 -10.12 -10.94
CA ASP A 158 -8.76 -9.95 -11.09
C ASP A 158 -9.48 -11.31 -11.06
N VAL A 159 -10.40 -11.45 -10.11
CA VAL A 159 -11.07 -12.71 -9.80
C VAL A 159 -12.17 -13.04 -10.81
N ASP A 160 -12.57 -12.09 -11.64
CA ASP A 160 -13.61 -12.27 -12.67
C ASP A 160 -13.06 -12.80 -14.01
N SER A 161 -11.80 -13.25 -14.05
CA SER A 161 -11.14 -13.75 -15.27
C SER A 161 -11.55 -15.17 -15.71
N ILE A 162 -12.55 -15.79 -15.06
CA ILE A 162 -13.08 -17.10 -15.43
C ILE A 162 -14.61 -17.04 -15.46
N VAL A 163 -15.17 -16.67 -16.61
CA VAL A 163 -16.49 -17.13 -17.08
C VAL A 163 -16.37 -17.50 -18.54
#